data_AF-A0A519GHF1-F1
#
_entry.id   AF-A0A519GHF1-F1
#
_cell.length_a   1.000
_cell.length_b   1.000
_cell.length_c   1.000
_cell.angle_alpha   90.00
_cell.angle_beta   90.00
_cell.angle_gamma   90.00
#
_symmetry.space_group_name_H-M   'P 1'
#
loop_
_entity.id
_entity.type
_entity.pdbx_description
1 polymer ?
#
loop_
_entity_poly.entity_id
_entity_poly.type
_entity_poly.pdbx_seq_one_letter_code
_entity_poly.pdbx_strand_id
1 'polypeptide(L)'
;MAQGSQRRQGARRTAPRNGNQGRNAPRNNGRARGRDDSGVIPQLARAVREVEAAVERRSIDPAVRTKFQVVALLAREERTRIKADTELTEGKRGEELKRLDGIATILAQTAARDSRLFELLDENAMITDAAKALIRELKTKGGVEVPEEDEVEEAAEDGEAAPVVEKRVIPQAVRARQLANPFLVPDFAAAAARKSRHSELARWELLGPLFRSFEEADGGGIACMPLPAPIPVRVPEGLELMQHQAGTIAAAAAGHRSFLLADEPGLGKTAQALLAAQAANAYPMLVVVPNVVKTNWAREAER
;
A
#
# COMPACT_ATOMS: atom_id res chain seq x y z
N MET A 1 -20.60 -69.54 -53.86
CA MET A 1 -20.77 -68.10 -54.11
C MET A 1 -19.43 -67.44 -53.81
N ALA A 2 -18.60 -67.32 -54.85
CA ALA A 2 -18.30 -66.09 -55.61
C ALA A 2 -17.24 -65.24 -54.86
N GLN A 3 -15.96 -65.42 -55.19
CA GLN A 3 -15.16 -64.63 -56.18
C GLN A 3 -14.85 -63.21 -55.66
N GLY A 4 -13.65 -62.63 -55.75
CA GLY A 4 -12.35 -62.99 -56.35
C GLY A 4 -11.28 -62.06 -55.73
N SER A 5 -10.07 -62.51 -55.41
CA SER A 5 -8.87 -62.56 -56.26
C SER A 5 -8.51 -61.22 -56.96
N GLN A 6 -7.34 -60.65 -56.63
CA GLN A 6 -6.19 -60.63 -57.55
C GLN A 6 -4.93 -59.97 -56.96
N ARG A 7 -3.82 -60.72 -57.08
CA ARG A 7 -2.42 -60.27 -57.07
C ARG A 7 -2.05 -59.63 -58.42
N ARG A 8 -1.07 -58.73 -58.42
CA ARG A 8 0.15 -58.70 -59.30
C ARG A 8 0.94 -57.42 -59.00
N GLN A 9 2.15 -57.49 -58.44
CA GLN A 9 3.46 -57.68 -59.10
C GLN A 9 3.83 -56.64 -60.16
N GLY A 10 4.94 -55.95 -59.91
CA GLY A 10 5.91 -55.57 -60.95
C GLY A 10 6.39 -54.12 -60.90
N ALA A 11 7.63 -53.89 -60.46
CA ALA A 11 8.65 -53.19 -61.26
C ALA A 11 9.94 -52.98 -60.44
N ARG A 12 11.02 -53.62 -60.90
CA ARG A 12 12.41 -53.32 -60.55
C ARG A 12 12.83 -52.00 -61.22
N ARG A 13 13.54 -51.11 -60.51
CA ARG A 13 14.58 -50.24 -61.12
C ARG A 13 15.75 -50.05 -60.15
N THR A 14 16.93 -50.24 -60.71
CA THR A 14 18.29 -50.21 -60.19
C THR A 14 18.88 -48.78 -60.16
N ALA A 15 19.56 -48.42 -59.05
CA ALA A 15 20.76 -47.56 -58.84
C ALA A 15 20.83 -46.13 -59.47
N PRO A 16 21.71 -45.17 -59.01
CA PRO A 16 22.83 -45.27 -58.07
C PRO A 16 23.00 -44.14 -57.01
N ARG A 17 23.88 -44.42 -56.04
CA ARG A 17 24.83 -43.58 -55.28
C ARG A 17 24.94 -42.07 -55.61
N ASN A 18 24.65 -41.21 -54.63
CA ASN A 18 25.42 -40.00 -54.23
C ASN A 18 24.75 -39.45 -52.94
N GLY A 19 25.43 -39.23 -51.82
CA GLY A 19 26.36 -38.13 -51.61
C GLY A 19 25.81 -37.22 -50.49
N ASN A 20 26.38 -37.37 -49.30
CA ASN A 20 26.51 -36.34 -48.24
C ASN A 20 25.34 -35.34 -48.05
N GLN A 21 24.47 -35.58 -47.05
CA GLN A 21 23.63 -34.53 -46.47
C GLN A 21 23.59 -34.62 -44.94
N GLY A 22 24.52 -33.88 -44.33
CA GLY A 22 24.23 -32.88 -43.30
C GLY A 22 23.39 -33.30 -42.10
N ARG A 23 24.07 -33.82 -41.06
CA ARG A 23 23.59 -33.73 -39.68
C ARG A 23 23.56 -32.26 -39.27
N ASN A 24 22.40 -31.60 -39.38
CA ASN A 24 22.17 -30.29 -38.79
C ASN A 24 21.67 -30.48 -37.35
N ALA A 25 22.60 -30.65 -36.42
CA ALA A 25 22.35 -30.43 -35.01
C ALA A 25 22.24 -28.91 -34.78
N PRO A 26 21.24 -28.40 -34.02
CA PRO A 26 21.16 -26.98 -33.74
C PRO A 26 22.39 -26.56 -32.95
N ARG A 27 23.26 -25.76 -33.59
CA ARG A 27 24.39 -25.13 -32.93
C ARG A 27 23.85 -24.22 -31.83
N ASN A 28 24.04 -24.68 -30.60
CA ASN A 28 23.81 -23.95 -29.37
C ASN A 28 24.61 -22.63 -29.39
N ASN A 29 23.94 -21.55 -29.79
CA ASN A 29 24.49 -20.19 -29.81
C ASN A 29 24.45 -19.53 -28.41
N GLY A 30 24.47 -20.34 -27.34
CA GLY A 30 24.37 -19.90 -25.95
C GLY A 30 25.61 -19.22 -25.38
N ARG A 31 26.68 -19.01 -26.18
CA ARG A 31 27.93 -18.38 -25.69
C ARG A 31 28.03 -16.88 -25.92
N ALA A 32 27.17 -16.27 -26.72
CA ALA A 32 27.17 -14.81 -26.92
C ALA A 32 26.36 -14.04 -25.85
N ARG A 33 25.37 -14.68 -25.21
CA ARG A 33 24.53 -14.02 -24.20
C ARG A 33 25.23 -13.76 -22.86
N GLY A 34 26.30 -14.48 -22.55
CA GLY A 34 26.97 -14.37 -21.25
C GLY A 34 27.98 -13.23 -21.11
N ARG A 35 28.31 -12.51 -22.20
CA ARG A 35 29.31 -11.41 -22.15
C ARG A 35 28.69 -10.02 -22.06
N ASP A 36 27.38 -9.91 -22.33
CA ASP A 36 26.62 -8.67 -22.22
C ASP A 36 25.88 -8.54 -20.87
N ASP A 37 26.05 -9.50 -19.95
CA ASP A 37 25.40 -9.50 -18.63
C ASP A 37 26.21 -8.77 -17.54
N SER A 38 27.42 -8.32 -17.85
CA SER A 38 28.23 -7.50 -16.93
C SER A 38 27.89 -6.02 -17.12
N GLY A 39 27.31 -5.40 -16.09
CA GLY A 39 27.02 -3.97 -16.06
C GLY A 39 25.66 -3.66 -15.45
N VAL A 40 25.46 -2.40 -15.08
CA VAL A 40 24.22 -1.92 -14.47
C VAL A 40 23.06 -1.91 -15.48
N ILE A 41 23.31 -1.54 -16.74
CA ILE A 41 22.27 -1.43 -17.79
C ILE A 41 21.52 -2.76 -18.05
N PRO A 42 22.18 -3.92 -18.24
CA PRO A 42 21.49 -5.21 -18.36
C PRO A 42 20.61 -5.57 -17.15
N GLN A 43 21.07 -5.25 -15.93
CA GLN A 43 20.30 -5.49 -14.71
C GLN A 43 19.05 -4.61 -14.65
N LEU A 44 19.17 -3.33 -15.03
CA LEU A 44 18.03 -2.41 -15.15
C LEU A 44 17.05 -2.89 -16.21
N ALA A 45 17.54 -3.38 -17.36
CA ALA A 45 16.69 -3.92 -18.41
C ALA A 45 15.92 -5.17 -17.96
N ARG A 46 16.51 -6.03 -17.13
CA ARG A 46 15.80 -7.17 -16.54
C ARG A 46 14.76 -6.73 -15.52
N ALA A 47 15.15 -5.84 -14.61
CA ALA A 47 14.27 -5.34 -13.56
C ALA A 47 13.05 -4.59 -14.14
N VAL A 48 13.23 -3.76 -15.18
CA VAL A 48 12.11 -3.05 -15.82
C VAL A 48 11.12 -4.01 -16.48
N ARG A 49 11.60 -5.12 -17.08
CA ARG A 49 10.74 -6.14 -17.68
C ARG A 49 9.99 -6.96 -16.65
N GLU A 50 10.59 -7.25 -15.50
CA GLU A 50 9.88 -7.88 -14.38
C GLU A 50 8.73 -7.01 -13.88
N VAL A 51 8.98 -5.69 -13.77
CA VAL A 51 7.98 -4.71 -13.34
C VAL A 51 6.86 -4.59 -14.38
N GLU A 52 7.20 -4.41 -15.66
CA GLU A 52 6.22 -4.37 -16.77
C GLU A 52 5.32 -5.61 -16.75
N ALA A 53 5.91 -6.81 -16.64
CA ALA A 53 5.16 -8.06 -16.61
C ALA A 53 4.27 -8.19 -15.36
N ALA A 54 4.68 -7.66 -14.21
CA ALA A 54 3.86 -7.63 -13.00
C ALA A 54 2.66 -6.67 -13.13
N VAL A 55 2.89 -5.50 -13.74
CA VAL A 55 1.84 -4.51 -14.04
C VAL A 55 0.85 -5.04 -15.07
N GLU A 56 1.32 -5.71 -16.12
CA GLU A 56 0.46 -6.40 -17.11
C GLU A 56 -0.45 -7.44 -16.48
N ARG A 57 0.07 -8.20 -15.50
CA ARG A 57 -0.71 -9.17 -14.73
C ARG A 57 -1.58 -8.54 -13.64
N ARG A 58 -1.62 -7.20 -13.53
CA ARG A 58 -2.34 -6.44 -12.48
C ARG A 58 -1.92 -6.79 -11.05
N SER A 59 -0.68 -7.25 -10.84
CA SER A 59 -0.12 -7.63 -9.54
C SER A 59 0.92 -6.60 -9.10
N ILE A 60 0.46 -5.52 -8.47
CA ILE A 60 1.31 -4.39 -8.08
C ILE A 60 1.47 -4.39 -6.56
N ASP A 61 2.40 -5.24 -6.12
CA ASP A 61 2.80 -5.35 -4.72
C ASP A 61 3.77 -4.21 -4.32
N PRO A 62 3.94 -3.91 -3.03
CA PRO A 62 4.90 -2.91 -2.56
C PRO A 62 6.34 -3.14 -3.09
N ALA A 63 6.75 -4.39 -3.25
CA ALA A 63 8.04 -4.75 -3.82
C ALA A 63 8.18 -4.32 -5.31
N VAL A 64 7.11 -4.43 -6.09
CA VAL A 64 7.09 -4.02 -7.51
C VAL A 64 7.18 -2.49 -7.61
N ARG A 65 6.48 -1.76 -6.73
CA ARG A 65 6.57 -0.30 -6.64
C ARG A 65 8.00 0.16 -6.29
N THR A 66 8.62 -0.51 -5.32
CA THR A 66 10.00 -0.23 -4.91
C THR A 66 10.98 -0.49 -6.08
N LYS A 67 10.84 -1.63 -6.77
CA LYS A 67 11.64 -1.93 -7.97
C LYS A 67 11.47 -0.88 -9.06
N PHE A 68 10.23 -0.45 -9.32
CA PHE A 68 9.93 0.58 -10.31
C PHE A 68 10.65 1.90 -10.00
N GLN A 69 10.56 2.38 -8.75
CA GLN A 69 11.23 3.59 -8.28
C GLN A 69 12.75 3.48 -8.43
N VAL A 70 13.35 2.37 -7.97
CA VAL A 70 14.80 2.15 -8.03
C VAL A 70 15.31 2.11 -9.47
N VAL A 71 14.60 1.45 -10.39
CA VAL A 71 15.00 1.40 -11.80
C VAL A 71 14.98 2.80 -12.42
N ALA A 72 13.99 3.62 -12.09
CA ALA A 72 13.90 4.99 -12.58
C ALA A 72 15.06 5.87 -12.08
N LEU A 73 15.41 5.78 -10.79
CA LEU A 73 16.53 6.50 -10.19
C LEU A 73 17.87 6.09 -10.82
N LEU A 74 18.15 4.79 -10.86
CA LEU A 74 19.40 4.27 -11.41
C LEU A 74 19.55 4.57 -12.91
N ALA A 75 18.46 4.52 -13.69
CA ALA A 75 18.50 4.88 -15.10
C ALA A 75 18.89 6.36 -15.32
N ARG A 76 18.47 7.26 -14.41
CA ARG A 76 18.86 8.69 -14.44
C ARG A 76 20.32 8.87 -14.03
N GLU A 77 20.75 8.25 -12.95
CA GLU A 77 22.15 8.26 -12.49
C GLU A 77 23.10 7.79 -13.60
N GLU A 78 22.82 6.62 -14.20
CA GLU A 78 23.64 6.05 -15.27
C GLU A 78 23.64 6.94 -16.52
N ARG A 79 22.50 7.53 -16.88
CA ARG A 79 22.42 8.48 -18.00
C ARG A 79 23.32 9.70 -17.75
N THR A 80 23.33 10.24 -16.53
CA THR A 80 24.18 11.37 -16.16
C THR A 80 25.66 10.95 -16.15
N ARG A 81 25.99 9.77 -15.63
CA ARG A 81 27.35 9.21 -15.64
C ARG A 81 27.91 9.06 -17.05
N ILE A 82 27.16 8.41 -17.94
CA ILE A 82 27.58 8.15 -19.34
C ILE A 82 27.75 9.45 -20.13
N LYS A 83 26.95 10.48 -19.81
CA LYS A 83 27.10 11.81 -20.42
C LYS A 83 28.34 12.56 -19.92
N ALA A 84 28.68 12.40 -18.64
CA ALA A 84 29.83 13.05 -18.02
C ALA A 84 31.16 12.33 -18.31
N ASP A 85 31.12 11.03 -18.61
CA ASP A 85 32.29 10.20 -18.87
C ASP A 85 32.98 10.58 -20.19
N THR A 86 34.18 11.16 -20.10
CA THR A 86 35.01 11.57 -21.24
C THR A 86 35.91 10.46 -21.81
N GLU A 87 35.99 9.30 -21.16
CA GLU A 87 36.84 8.17 -21.59
C GLU A 87 36.13 7.25 -22.60
N LEU A 88 34.79 7.24 -22.59
CA LEU A 88 33.98 6.48 -23.54
C LEU A 88 34.06 7.05 -24.97
N THR A 89 34.20 6.16 -25.95
CA THR A 89 34.10 6.53 -27.36
C THR A 89 32.68 6.97 -27.70
N GLU A 90 32.51 7.95 -28.59
CA GLU A 90 31.19 8.49 -28.96
C GLU A 90 30.20 7.41 -29.43
N GLY A 91 30.70 6.41 -30.18
CA GLY A 91 29.88 5.27 -30.63
C GLY A 91 29.35 4.42 -29.47
N LYS A 92 30.19 4.08 -28.48
CA LYS A 92 29.77 3.31 -27.31
C LYS A 92 28.83 4.11 -26.42
N ARG A 93 29.11 5.40 -26.20
CA ARG A 93 28.25 6.32 -25.47
C ARG A 93 26.84 6.38 -26.08
N GLY A 94 26.75 6.46 -27.40
CA GLY A 94 25.48 6.46 -28.13
C GLY A 94 24.70 5.14 -27.99
N GLU A 95 25.39 4.00 -28.02
CA GLU A 95 24.76 2.68 -27.82
C GLU A 95 24.19 2.51 -26.41
N GLU A 96 24.92 2.92 -25.37
CA GLU A 96 24.46 2.82 -23.98
C GLU A 96 23.30 3.77 -23.70
N LEU A 97 23.36 5.02 -24.18
CA LEU A 97 22.26 5.97 -24.07
C LEU A 97 20.99 5.46 -24.77
N LYS A 98 21.13 4.83 -25.94
CA LYS A 98 20.00 4.21 -26.65
C LYS A 98 19.38 3.06 -25.86
N ARG A 99 20.17 2.27 -25.13
CA ARG A 99 19.66 1.21 -24.24
C ARG A 99 18.90 1.81 -23.06
N LEU A 100 19.40 2.87 -22.45
CA LEU A 100 18.72 3.60 -21.36
C LEU A 100 17.42 4.27 -21.83
N ASP A 101 17.39 4.84 -23.04
CA ASP A 101 16.16 5.39 -23.65
C ASP A 101 15.10 4.29 -23.86
N GLY A 102 15.53 3.07 -24.22
CA GLY A 102 14.65 1.91 -24.27
C GLY A 102 14.03 1.56 -22.92
N ILE A 103 14.82 1.59 -21.83
CA ILE A 103 14.33 1.37 -20.46
C ILE A 103 13.35 2.48 -20.05
N ALA A 104 13.68 3.75 -20.34
CA ALA A 104 12.82 4.88 -20.05
C ALA A 104 11.47 4.78 -20.79
N THR A 105 11.48 4.30 -22.04
CA THR A 105 10.25 4.06 -22.82
C THR A 105 9.36 3.02 -22.15
N ILE A 106 9.93 1.92 -21.64
CA ILE A 106 9.16 0.88 -20.93
C ILE A 106 8.61 1.42 -19.61
N LEU A 107 9.41 2.17 -18.85
CA LEU A 107 8.94 2.82 -17.62
C LEU A 107 7.76 3.76 -17.89
N ALA A 108 7.85 4.57 -18.94
CA ALA A 108 6.79 5.50 -19.33
C ALA A 108 5.52 4.75 -19.77
N GLN A 109 5.64 3.70 -20.58
CA GLN A 109 4.49 2.87 -20.98
C GLN A 109 3.86 2.17 -19.77
N THR A 110 4.68 1.73 -18.82
CA THR A 110 4.22 1.07 -17.58
C THR A 110 3.48 2.05 -16.68
N ALA A 111 3.99 3.28 -16.50
CA ALA A 111 3.32 4.34 -15.73
C ALA A 111 2.03 4.83 -16.41
N ALA A 112 1.98 4.87 -17.75
CA ALA A 112 0.76 5.21 -18.47
C ALA A 112 -0.36 4.17 -18.28
N ARG A 113 -0.01 2.91 -17.99
CA ARG A 113 -0.98 1.84 -17.70
C ARG A 113 -1.52 1.88 -16.27
N ASP A 114 -0.70 2.28 -15.29
CA ASP A 114 -1.14 2.53 -13.92
C ASP A 114 -0.64 3.90 -13.44
N SER A 115 -1.58 4.86 -13.37
CA SER A 115 -1.29 6.24 -13.01
C SER A 115 -0.72 6.43 -11.61
N ARG A 116 -0.87 5.44 -10.72
CA ARG A 116 -0.28 5.47 -9.36
C ARG A 116 1.25 5.43 -9.39
N LEU A 117 1.86 4.98 -10.48
CA LEU A 117 3.31 4.91 -10.62
C LEU A 117 3.94 6.26 -10.98
N PHE A 118 3.17 7.25 -11.43
CA PHE A 118 3.70 8.58 -11.76
C PHE A 118 4.31 9.29 -10.54
N GLU A 119 3.70 9.14 -9.36
CA GLU A 119 4.20 9.73 -8.11
C GLU A 119 5.62 9.23 -7.75
N LEU A 120 5.95 8.00 -8.15
CA LEU A 120 7.26 7.38 -7.87
C LEU A 120 8.36 7.81 -8.85
N LEU A 121 8.01 8.50 -9.93
CA LEU A 121 8.97 9.03 -10.91
C LEU A 121 9.42 10.47 -10.58
N ASP A 122 8.82 11.12 -9.59
CA ASP A 122 9.23 12.46 -9.16
C ASP A 122 10.69 12.44 -8.65
N GLU A 123 11.43 13.52 -8.90
CA GLU A 123 12.80 13.70 -8.41
C GLU A 123 12.85 13.81 -6.88
N ASN A 124 11.75 14.23 -6.25
CA ASN A 124 11.63 14.38 -4.80
C ASN A 124 10.87 13.23 -4.13
N ALA A 125 10.62 12.11 -4.83
CA ALA A 125 9.93 10.98 -4.25
C ALA A 125 10.73 10.38 -3.09
N MET A 126 10.12 10.23 -1.90
CA MET A 126 10.77 9.66 -0.72
C MET A 126 11.37 8.28 -1.03
N ILE A 127 12.66 8.13 -0.76
CA ILE A 127 13.41 6.88 -0.94
C ILE A 127 13.37 6.11 0.38
N THR A 128 12.68 4.97 0.39
CA THR A 128 12.60 4.09 1.56
C THR A 128 13.90 3.29 1.77
N ASP A 129 14.13 2.76 2.97
CA ASP A 129 15.31 1.93 3.26
C ASP A 129 15.34 0.65 2.39
N ALA A 130 14.17 0.11 2.06
CA ALA A 130 14.05 -1.00 1.12
C ALA A 130 14.54 -0.63 -0.29
N ALA A 131 14.30 0.62 -0.74
CA ALA A 131 14.81 1.12 -2.00
C ALA A 131 16.34 1.30 -1.95
N LYS A 132 16.89 1.84 -0.86
CA LYS A 132 18.35 1.95 -0.64
C LYS A 132 19.04 0.58 -0.66
N ALA A 133 18.45 -0.43 -0.02
CA ALA A 133 18.96 -1.80 -0.05
C ALA A 133 18.94 -2.40 -1.47
N LEU A 134 17.84 -2.21 -2.21
CA LEU A 134 17.72 -2.70 -3.57
C LEU A 134 18.66 -1.98 -4.55
N ILE A 135 18.93 -0.69 -4.35
CA ILE A 135 19.94 0.07 -5.10
C ILE A 135 21.32 -0.59 -4.92
N ARG A 136 21.72 -0.88 -3.67
CA ARG A 136 22.97 -1.60 -3.39
C ARG A 136 23.01 -2.97 -4.04
N GLU A 137 21.92 -3.74 -3.98
CA GLU A 137 21.84 -5.06 -4.60
C GLU A 137 21.98 -4.99 -6.14
N LEU A 138 21.34 -4.01 -6.80
CA LEU A 138 21.43 -3.86 -8.25
C LEU A 138 22.80 -3.33 -8.70
N LYS A 139 23.41 -2.39 -7.96
CA LYS A 139 24.76 -1.89 -8.25
C LYS A 139 25.83 -2.98 -8.08
N THR A 140 25.75 -3.76 -7.00
CA THR A 140 26.65 -4.91 -6.76
C THR A 140 26.51 -6.00 -7.83
N LYS A 141 25.28 -6.38 -8.21
CA LYS A 141 25.04 -7.28 -9.35
C LYS A 141 25.52 -6.72 -10.70
N GLY A 142 25.51 -5.40 -10.83
CA GLY A 142 26.04 -4.69 -12.00
C GLY A 142 27.57 -4.60 -12.03
N GLY A 143 28.28 -5.12 -11.03
CA GLY A 143 29.74 -5.09 -10.94
C GLY A 143 30.32 -3.77 -10.45
N VAL A 144 29.48 -2.89 -9.90
CA VAL A 144 29.92 -1.65 -9.24
C VAL A 144 30.02 -1.93 -7.74
N GLU A 145 31.23 -2.00 -7.21
CA GLU A 145 31.46 -1.92 -5.77
C GLU A 145 31.07 -0.50 -5.34
N VAL A 146 29.92 -0.42 -4.65
CA VAL A 146 29.53 0.80 -3.95
C VAL A 146 30.35 0.81 -2.68
N PRO A 147 31.33 1.72 -2.50
CA PRO A 147 31.91 1.92 -1.19
C PRO A 147 30.76 2.24 -0.24
N GLU A 148 30.78 1.66 0.97
CA GLU A 148 29.87 2.11 2.02
C GLU A 148 30.06 3.62 2.11
N GLU A 149 29.09 4.39 1.62
CA GLU A 149 28.99 5.78 1.97
C GLU A 149 28.80 5.71 3.48
N ASP A 150 29.88 6.03 4.21
CA ASP A 150 29.83 6.36 5.62
C ASP A 150 28.53 7.13 5.79
N GLU A 151 27.61 6.56 6.58
CA GLU A 151 26.48 7.31 7.08
C GLU A 151 27.11 8.58 7.64
N VAL A 152 27.00 9.69 6.91
CA VAL A 152 27.19 10.99 7.48
C VAL A 152 26.06 11.04 8.48
N GLU A 153 26.38 10.58 9.68
CA GLU A 153 25.71 10.96 10.90
C GLU A 153 25.60 12.48 10.76
N GLU A 154 24.40 12.94 10.38
CA GLU A 154 24.03 14.32 10.56
C GLU A 154 24.41 14.60 12.01
N ALA A 155 25.39 15.49 12.18
CA ALA A 155 25.96 15.82 13.46
C ALA A 155 24.81 16.11 14.44
N ALA A 156 24.49 15.10 15.25
CA ALA A 156 23.91 15.33 16.53
C ALA A 156 25.02 16.04 17.29
N GLU A 157 24.90 17.37 17.40
CA GLU A 157 25.58 18.11 18.46
C GLU A 157 25.02 17.63 19.81
N ASP A 158 25.36 16.42 20.20
CA ASP A 158 25.22 15.91 21.56
C ASP A 158 26.62 15.55 22.01
N GLY A 159 27.16 16.38 22.89
CA GLY A 159 28.53 16.30 23.36
C GLY A 159 28.94 14.89 23.77
N GLU A 160 30.17 14.52 23.39
CA GLU A 160 30.89 13.35 23.86
C GLU A 160 30.79 13.24 25.40
N ALA A 161 29.87 12.40 25.86
CA ALA A 161 29.86 11.93 27.23
C ALA A 161 30.64 10.61 27.27
N ALA A 162 31.79 10.65 27.94
CA ALA A 162 32.68 9.53 28.18
C ALA A 162 31.95 8.26 28.65
N PRO A 163 32.47 7.04 28.36
CA PRO A 163 31.80 5.81 28.70
C PRO A 163 31.90 5.58 30.21
N VAL A 164 30.78 5.73 30.91
CA VAL A 164 30.62 5.24 32.28
C VAL A 164 29.69 4.04 32.26
N VAL A 165 30.27 2.86 32.33
CA VAL A 165 29.59 1.62 32.72
C VAL A 165 29.97 1.42 34.21
N GLU A 166 29.13 1.05 35.18
CA GLU A 166 28.11 -0.01 35.22
C GLU A 166 27.11 0.23 36.38
N LYS A 167 25.84 -0.13 36.12
CA LYS A 167 24.74 -0.34 37.09
C LYS A 167 24.21 0.88 37.83
N ARG A 168 23.69 1.85 37.09
CA ARG A 168 22.72 2.80 37.65
C ARG A 168 21.32 2.21 37.57
N VAL A 169 20.70 1.96 38.73
CA VAL A 169 19.28 1.58 38.78
C VAL A 169 18.45 2.78 38.36
N ILE A 170 17.88 2.71 37.15
CA ILE A 170 16.97 3.73 36.65
C ILE A 170 15.60 3.51 37.32
N PRO A 171 15.03 4.53 38.00
CA PRO A 171 13.70 4.41 38.59
C PRO A 171 12.64 4.06 37.56
N GLN A 172 11.68 3.21 37.94
CA GLN A 172 10.59 2.77 37.05
C GLN A 172 9.83 3.95 36.42
N ALA A 173 9.65 5.05 37.16
CA ALA A 173 8.98 6.25 36.67
C ALA A 173 9.71 6.91 35.48
N VAL A 174 11.05 6.87 35.45
CA VAL A 174 11.85 7.43 34.34
C VAL A 174 11.69 6.58 33.09
N ARG A 175 11.67 5.25 33.23
CA ARG A 175 11.40 4.32 32.12
C ARG A 175 9.98 4.51 31.58
N ALA A 176 8.99 4.62 32.47
CA ALA A 176 7.60 4.85 32.07
C ALA A 176 7.45 6.18 31.31
N ARG A 177 8.13 7.24 31.75
CA ARG A 177 8.09 8.55 31.09
C ARG A 177 8.81 8.56 29.74
N GLN A 178 9.90 7.81 29.60
CA GLN A 178 10.58 7.63 28.31
C GLN A 178 9.70 6.86 27.32
N LEU A 179 9.03 5.79 27.76
CA LEU A 179 8.11 5.01 26.93
C LEU A 179 6.80 5.75 26.61
N ALA A 180 6.43 6.78 27.36
CA ALA A 180 5.27 7.61 27.09
C ALA A 180 5.52 8.70 26.02
N ASN A 181 6.71 8.73 25.39
CA ASN A 181 6.99 9.68 24.32
C ASN A 181 6.16 9.32 23.06
N PRO A 182 5.22 10.19 22.62
CA PRO A 182 4.35 9.92 21.48
C PRO A 182 5.08 9.92 20.13
N PHE A 183 6.35 10.33 20.09
CA PHE A 183 7.17 10.39 18.89
C PHE A 183 8.21 9.26 18.80
N LEU A 184 8.17 8.28 19.72
CA LEU A 184 8.98 7.08 19.58
C LEU A 184 8.52 6.26 18.38
N VAL A 185 9.48 5.83 17.56
CA VAL A 185 9.22 4.92 16.44
C VAL A 185 8.69 3.60 17.01
N PRO A 186 7.53 3.10 16.53
CA PRO A 186 6.98 1.84 17.02
C PRO A 186 7.96 0.68 16.79
N ASP A 187 8.24 -0.10 17.84
CA ASP A 187 9.02 -1.33 17.72
C ASP A 187 8.15 -2.47 17.18
N PHE A 188 8.39 -2.87 15.93
CA PHE A 188 7.68 -3.95 15.26
C PHE A 188 8.31 -5.34 15.47
N ALA A 189 9.48 -5.44 16.13
CA ALA A 189 10.14 -6.73 16.37
C ALA A 189 9.29 -7.63 17.28
N ALA A 190 8.61 -7.05 18.27
CA ALA A 190 7.67 -7.76 19.14
C ALA A 190 6.42 -8.26 18.39
N ALA A 191 5.99 -7.55 17.33
CA ALA A 191 4.89 -7.98 16.47
C ALA A 191 5.31 -9.14 15.55
N ALA A 192 6.53 -9.13 15.02
CA ALA A 192 7.08 -10.20 14.20
C ALA A 192 7.31 -11.51 14.98
N ALA A 193 7.66 -11.43 16.27
CA ALA A 193 7.88 -12.59 17.13
C ALA A 193 6.60 -13.32 17.54
N ARG A 194 5.43 -12.67 17.45
CA ARG A 194 4.14 -13.33 17.69
C ARG A 194 3.72 -14.13 16.47
N LYS A 195 4.17 -15.40 16.40
CA LYS A 195 3.43 -16.42 15.65
C LYS A 195 1.96 -16.36 16.09
N SER A 196 1.04 -16.22 15.15
CA SER A 196 -0.39 -16.33 15.41
C SER A 196 -0.71 -17.74 15.89
N ARG A 197 -0.56 -17.97 17.20
CA ARG A 197 -1.38 -18.98 17.87
C ARG A 197 -2.79 -18.48 17.64
N HIS A 198 -3.62 -19.25 16.93
CA HIS A 198 -5.03 -18.94 16.68
C HIS A 198 -5.58 -18.08 17.82
N SER A 199 -5.75 -16.79 17.56
CA SER A 199 -6.14 -15.89 18.65
C SER A 199 -7.57 -16.30 19.01
N GLU A 200 -7.89 -16.36 20.30
CA GLU A 200 -9.28 -16.54 20.72
C GLU A 200 -10.18 -15.45 20.08
N LEU A 201 -9.59 -14.30 19.76
CA LEU A 201 -10.17 -13.21 18.97
C LEU A 201 -10.46 -13.57 17.50
N ALA A 202 -9.72 -14.49 16.89
CA ALA A 202 -10.00 -14.99 15.54
C ALA A 202 -11.26 -15.89 15.51
N ARG A 203 -11.72 -16.36 16.68
CA ARG A 203 -12.99 -17.06 16.89
C ARG A 203 -14.01 -16.25 17.69
N TRP A 204 -13.67 -15.03 18.11
CA TRP A 204 -14.64 -14.14 18.74
C TRP A 204 -15.62 -13.65 17.67
N GLU A 205 -16.77 -14.30 17.65
CA GLU A 205 -17.99 -13.75 17.11
C GLU A 205 -18.38 -12.60 18.04
N LEU A 206 -18.05 -11.36 17.65
CA LEU A 206 -18.26 -10.17 18.48
C LEU A 206 -19.75 -9.79 18.57
N LEU A 207 -20.54 -10.22 17.59
CA LEU A 207 -21.95 -9.85 17.47
C LEU A 207 -22.79 -10.47 18.59
N GLY A 208 -22.63 -11.76 18.94
CA GLY A 208 -23.39 -12.42 19.99
C GLY A 208 -23.19 -11.83 21.40
N PRO A 209 -21.95 -11.66 21.88
CA PRO A 209 -21.67 -10.93 23.12
C PRO A 209 -22.17 -9.49 23.08
N LEU A 210 -22.05 -8.80 21.94
CA LEU A 210 -22.55 -7.43 21.77
C LEU A 210 -24.08 -7.37 21.86
N PHE A 211 -24.80 -8.25 21.17
CA PHE A 211 -26.26 -8.33 21.25
C PHE A 211 -26.72 -8.68 22.67
N ARG A 212 -26.08 -9.65 23.33
CA ARG A 212 -26.36 -9.95 24.73
C ARG A 212 -26.14 -8.75 25.64
N SER A 213 -25.12 -7.91 25.41
CA SER A 213 -24.92 -6.70 26.22
C SER A 213 -26.00 -5.63 26.04
N PHE A 214 -26.72 -5.64 24.92
CA PHE A 214 -27.89 -4.78 24.70
C PHE A 214 -29.19 -5.40 25.25
N GLU A 215 -29.26 -6.72 25.38
CA GLU A 215 -30.43 -7.41 25.95
C GLU A 215 -30.34 -7.51 27.47
N GLU A 216 -29.15 -7.79 28.01
CA GLU A 216 -28.86 -8.05 29.41
C GLU A 216 -27.89 -6.99 29.94
N ALA A 217 -28.40 -6.04 30.74
CA ALA A 217 -27.56 -5.15 31.52
C ALA A 217 -27.01 -5.88 32.76
N ASP A 218 -25.87 -5.41 33.29
CA ASP A 218 -25.35 -5.88 34.58
C ASP A 218 -26.46 -5.85 35.65
N GLY A 219 -26.80 -7.02 36.20
CA GLY A 219 -27.87 -7.17 37.18
C GLY A 219 -29.23 -7.65 36.64
N GLY A 220 -29.32 -8.10 35.37
CA GLY A 220 -30.53 -8.73 34.81
C GLY A 220 -31.64 -7.74 34.45
N GLY A 221 -31.31 -6.45 34.35
CA GLY A 221 -32.19 -5.42 33.82
C GLY A 221 -32.13 -5.35 32.29
N ILE A 222 -33.16 -4.77 31.67
CA ILE A 222 -33.13 -4.42 30.25
C ILE A 222 -32.14 -3.26 30.08
N ALA A 223 -31.23 -3.32 29.08
CA ALA A 223 -30.30 -2.23 28.77
C ALA A 223 -30.98 -1.04 28.05
N CYS A 224 -32.20 -0.69 28.47
CA CYS A 224 -32.96 0.45 27.96
C CYS A 224 -33.15 1.48 29.07
N MET A 225 -32.76 2.73 28.81
CA MET A 225 -33.11 3.85 29.68
C MET A 225 -34.49 4.38 29.27
N PRO A 226 -35.45 4.57 30.20
CA PRO A 226 -36.68 5.29 29.88
C PRO A 226 -36.34 6.74 29.55
N LEU A 227 -36.77 7.21 28.38
CA LEU A 227 -36.64 8.62 28.02
C LEU A 227 -37.61 9.47 28.85
N PRO A 228 -37.20 10.70 29.24
CA PRO A 228 -38.07 11.61 29.95
C PRO A 228 -39.27 12.02 29.09
N ALA A 229 -40.32 12.52 29.76
CA ALA A 229 -41.50 13.04 29.09
C ALA A 229 -41.11 14.19 28.12
N PRO A 230 -41.73 14.25 26.92
CA PRO A 230 -41.51 15.33 25.97
C PRO A 230 -41.68 16.72 26.62
N ILE A 231 -40.78 17.62 26.28
CA ILE A 231 -40.88 19.04 26.64
C ILE A 231 -41.35 19.86 25.42
N PRO A 232 -41.97 21.03 25.63
CA PRO A 232 -42.26 21.95 24.54
C PRO A 232 -40.96 22.45 23.91
N VAL A 233 -40.77 22.17 22.61
CA VAL A 233 -39.62 22.63 21.83
C VAL A 233 -40.14 23.46 20.66
N ARG A 234 -39.49 24.59 20.38
CA ARG A 234 -39.81 25.38 19.18
C ARG A 234 -39.35 24.59 17.95
N VAL A 235 -40.29 24.23 17.11
CA VAL A 235 -40.06 23.57 15.82
C VAL A 235 -40.56 24.47 14.68
N PRO A 236 -40.01 24.35 13.46
CA PRO A 236 -40.50 25.08 12.30
C PRO A 236 -41.98 24.81 12.02
N GLU A 237 -42.68 25.80 11.43
CA GLU A 237 -44.12 25.70 11.17
C GLU A 237 -44.47 24.50 10.29
N GLY A 238 -45.52 23.76 10.69
CA GLY A 238 -46.00 22.58 9.96
C GLY A 238 -45.23 21.29 10.21
N LEU A 239 -44.26 21.28 11.14
CA LEU A 239 -43.53 20.07 11.54
C LEU A 239 -43.87 19.66 12.98
N GLU A 240 -44.03 18.36 13.19
CA GLU A 240 -44.25 17.76 14.50
C GLU A 240 -43.16 16.74 14.80
N LEU A 241 -42.73 16.67 16.06
CA LEU A 241 -41.73 15.72 16.52
C LEU A 241 -42.37 14.38 16.84
N MET A 242 -41.70 13.30 16.44
CA MET A 242 -42.05 11.96 16.92
C MET A 242 -41.72 11.82 18.41
N GLN A 243 -42.44 10.95 19.11
CA GLN A 243 -42.31 10.78 20.56
C GLN A 243 -40.86 10.47 21.00
N HIS A 244 -40.14 9.62 20.25
CA HIS A 244 -38.75 9.26 20.55
C HIS A 244 -37.78 10.44 20.36
N GLN A 245 -38.02 11.28 19.35
CA GLN A 245 -37.22 12.48 19.11
C GLN A 245 -37.42 13.48 20.25
N ALA A 246 -38.68 13.70 20.64
CA ALA A 246 -39.04 14.63 21.70
C ALA A 246 -38.48 14.19 23.07
N GLY A 247 -38.52 12.88 23.38
CA GLY A 247 -37.90 12.33 24.59
C GLY A 247 -36.37 12.50 24.61
N THR A 248 -35.71 12.33 23.46
CA THR A 248 -34.26 12.57 23.34
C THR A 248 -33.90 14.04 23.58
N ILE A 249 -34.69 14.96 22.99
CA ILE A 249 -34.48 16.41 23.18
C ILE A 249 -34.72 16.81 24.64
N ALA A 250 -35.75 16.23 25.27
CA ALA A 250 -36.00 16.41 26.71
C ALA A 250 -34.83 15.89 27.57
N ALA A 251 -34.22 14.76 27.22
CA ALA A 251 -33.04 14.25 27.92
C ALA A 251 -31.82 15.19 27.78
N ALA A 252 -31.61 15.76 26.58
CA ALA A 252 -30.55 16.73 26.35
C ALA A 252 -30.76 18.01 27.18
N ALA A 253 -32.00 18.50 27.24
CA ALA A 253 -32.40 19.64 28.06
C ALA A 253 -32.20 19.36 29.56
N ALA A 254 -32.51 18.14 30.02
CA ALA A 254 -32.32 17.70 31.40
C ALA A 254 -30.84 17.53 31.82
N GLY A 255 -29.90 17.64 30.87
CA GLY A 255 -28.48 17.62 31.18
C GLY A 255 -27.71 16.43 30.62
N HIS A 256 -28.36 15.50 29.91
CA HIS A 256 -27.66 14.37 29.29
C HIS A 256 -26.77 14.88 28.13
N ARG A 257 -25.55 14.37 28.01
CA ARG A 257 -24.51 14.96 27.12
C ARG A 257 -24.06 14.04 25.99
N SER A 258 -24.11 12.73 26.18
CA SER A 258 -23.67 11.75 25.18
C SER A 258 -24.86 10.94 24.68
N PHE A 259 -24.99 10.83 23.35
CA PHE A 259 -26.05 10.07 22.70
C PHE A 259 -25.47 9.26 21.54
N LEU A 260 -26.02 8.06 21.33
CA LEU A 260 -25.82 7.28 20.11
C LEU A 260 -27.18 7.13 19.44
N LEU A 261 -27.38 7.83 18.31
CA LEU A 261 -28.62 7.79 17.55
C LEU A 261 -28.49 6.76 16.42
N ALA A 262 -29.10 5.60 16.61
CA ALA A 262 -29.07 4.48 15.67
C ALA A 262 -30.42 4.27 14.95
N ASP A 263 -31.24 5.33 14.86
CA ASP A 263 -32.55 5.26 14.20
C ASP A 263 -32.42 4.92 12.71
N GLU A 264 -33.51 4.45 12.12
CA GLU A 264 -33.58 4.17 10.69
C GLU A 264 -33.24 5.42 9.82
N PRO A 265 -32.73 5.22 8.59
CA PRO A 265 -32.50 6.33 7.67
C PRO A 265 -33.83 7.00 7.29
N GLY A 266 -33.89 8.32 7.36
CA GLY A 266 -35.09 9.11 7.03
C GLY A 266 -35.88 9.63 8.24
N LEU A 267 -35.61 9.14 9.45
CA LEU A 267 -36.32 9.58 10.67
C LEU A 267 -35.85 10.94 11.23
N GLY A 268 -35.25 11.81 10.41
CA GLY A 268 -34.96 13.19 10.84
C GLY A 268 -33.87 13.35 11.92
N LYS A 269 -32.91 12.42 12.02
CA LYS A 269 -31.80 12.49 13.01
C LYS A 269 -31.03 13.82 13.01
N THR A 270 -30.87 14.45 11.84
CA THR A 270 -30.21 15.76 11.73
C THR A 270 -30.99 16.84 12.46
N ALA A 271 -32.31 16.94 12.23
CA ALA A 271 -33.19 17.89 12.91
C ALA A 271 -33.23 17.62 14.41
N GLN A 272 -33.32 16.35 14.81
CA GLN A 272 -33.28 15.93 16.22
C GLN A 272 -31.98 16.38 16.91
N ALA A 273 -30.83 16.24 16.26
CA ALA A 273 -29.54 16.68 16.80
C ALA A 273 -29.45 18.21 16.97
N LEU A 274 -29.95 18.97 15.99
CA LEU A 274 -29.97 20.44 16.04
C LEU A 274 -30.90 20.94 17.16
N LEU A 275 -32.11 20.38 17.26
CA LEU A 275 -33.06 20.72 18.33
C LEU A 275 -32.56 20.32 19.71
N ALA A 276 -31.87 19.18 19.83
CA ALA A 276 -31.23 18.78 21.08
C ALA A 276 -30.12 19.76 21.50
N ALA A 277 -29.31 20.24 20.55
CA ALA A 277 -28.28 21.25 20.79
C ALA A 277 -28.89 22.58 21.27
N GLN A 278 -29.98 23.01 20.64
CA GLN A 278 -30.74 24.19 21.03
C GLN A 278 -31.33 24.04 22.43
N ALA A 279 -31.99 22.92 22.72
CA ALA A 279 -32.59 22.67 24.02
C ALA A 279 -31.56 22.56 25.15
N ALA A 280 -30.35 22.08 24.85
CA ALA A 280 -29.21 22.06 25.79
C ALA A 280 -28.42 23.38 25.84
N ASN A 281 -28.80 24.39 25.06
CA ASN A 281 -28.08 25.66 24.89
C ASN A 281 -26.58 25.46 24.57
N ALA A 282 -26.28 24.54 23.66
CA ALA A 282 -24.93 24.05 23.39
C ALA A 282 -24.27 24.71 22.16
N TYR A 283 -24.62 25.96 21.85
CA TYR A 283 -23.98 26.72 20.77
C TYR A 283 -22.79 27.53 21.28
N PRO A 284 -21.70 27.66 20.48
CA PRO A 284 -21.50 27.11 19.14
C PRO A 284 -21.22 25.60 19.13
N MET A 285 -21.63 24.91 18.05
CA MET A 285 -21.48 23.45 17.86
C MET A 285 -20.55 23.12 16.69
N LEU A 286 -19.70 22.10 16.86
CA LEU A 286 -18.94 21.47 15.77
C LEU A 286 -19.68 20.24 15.24
N VAL A 287 -19.91 20.20 13.92
CA VAL A 287 -20.56 19.07 13.24
C VAL A 287 -19.56 18.42 12.29
N VAL A 288 -19.26 17.14 12.52
CA VAL A 288 -18.38 16.34 11.65
C VAL A 288 -19.26 15.40 10.82
N VAL A 289 -19.27 15.60 9.50
CA VAL A 289 -20.14 14.85 8.59
C VAL A 289 -19.43 14.42 7.30
N PRO A 290 -19.80 13.28 6.70
CA PRO A 290 -19.35 12.91 5.36
C PRO A 290 -19.71 13.97 4.32
N ASN A 291 -18.90 14.09 3.27
CA ASN A 291 -19.06 15.13 2.26
C ASN A 291 -20.46 15.13 1.59
N VAL A 292 -21.04 13.94 1.39
CA VAL A 292 -22.33 13.73 0.71
C VAL A 292 -23.52 14.38 1.45
N VAL A 293 -23.44 14.56 2.77
CA VAL A 293 -24.56 15.06 3.59
C VAL A 293 -24.36 16.50 4.08
N LYS A 294 -23.24 17.16 3.76
CA LYS A 294 -22.95 18.54 4.20
C LYS A 294 -24.03 19.53 3.82
N THR A 295 -24.54 19.44 2.59
CA THR A 295 -25.60 20.31 2.08
C THR A 295 -26.93 20.09 2.78
N ASN A 296 -27.26 18.85 3.15
CA ASN A 296 -28.45 18.56 3.96
C ASN A 296 -28.35 19.16 5.35
N TRP A 297 -27.19 19.06 6.00
CA TRP A 297 -26.96 19.66 7.31
C TRP A 297 -27.06 21.20 7.27
N ALA A 298 -26.49 21.83 6.25
CA ALA A 298 -26.59 23.28 6.07
C ALA A 298 -28.05 23.74 5.91
N ARG A 299 -28.81 23.07 5.03
CA ARG A 299 -30.24 23.40 4.80
C ARG A 299 -31.10 23.22 6.06
N GLU A 300 -30.83 22.19 6.86
CA GLU A 300 -31.59 21.94 8.08
C GLU A 300 -31.25 22.95 9.18
N ALA A 301 -30.01 23.46 9.21
CA ALA A 301 -29.60 24.50 10.17
C ALA A 301 -30.09 25.91 9.80
N GLU A 302 -30.41 26.16 8.53
CA GLU A 302 -30.98 27.43 8.05
C GLU A 302 -32.50 27.55 8.28
N ARG A 303 -33.18 26.43 8.53
CA ARG A 303 -34.62 26.34 8.79
C ARG A 303 -34.95 26.64 10.25
#